data_AF-A0A0S2UP83-F1
#
_entry.id   AF-A0A0S2UP83-F1
#
_cell.length_a   1.000
_cell.length_b   1.000
_cell.length_c   1.000
_cell.angle_alpha   90.00
_cell.angle_beta   90.00
_cell.angle_gamma   90.00
#
_symmetry.space_group_name_H-M   'P 1'
#
loop_
_entity.id
_entity.type
_entity.pdbx_description
1 polymer ?
#
loop_
_entity_poly.entity_id
_entity_poly.type
_entity_poly.pdbx_seq_one_letter_code
_entity_poly.pdbx_strand_id
1 'polypeptide(L)'
;MIKFKNFYKNIIKKYHYNILDTGSTEIQIILITIKINNLFSHIFNNNKDKNAKKNYLKLNSKRLKLLKYLKKKKINIYKDIINELEINIDMVKW
;
A
#
# COMPACT_ATOMS: atom_id res chain seq x y z
N MET A 1 -11.83 5.98 11.85
CA MET A 1 -11.67 6.32 10.40
C MET A 1 -10.90 7.63 10.14
N ILE A 2 -11.12 8.71 10.90
CA ILE A 2 -10.51 10.03 10.64
C ILE A 2 -8.98 10.08 10.85
N LYS A 3 -8.47 9.43 11.91
CA LYS A 3 -7.01 9.35 12.19
C LYS A 3 -6.22 8.68 11.07
N PHE A 4 -6.72 7.56 10.53
CA PHE A 4 -6.10 6.84 9.40
C PHE A 4 -6.01 7.73 8.15
N LYS A 5 -7.09 8.44 7.81
CA LYS A 5 -7.14 9.32 6.63
C LYS A 5 -6.11 10.46 6.71
N ASN A 6 -5.88 11.02 7.90
CA ASN A 6 -4.89 12.07 8.12
C ASN A 6 -3.44 11.55 8.09
N PHE A 7 -3.19 10.36 8.66
CA PHE A 7 -1.86 9.74 8.64
C PHE A 7 -1.34 9.54 7.21
N TYR A 8 -2.14 8.91 6.34
CA TYR A 8 -1.73 8.70 4.96
C TYR A 8 -1.65 9.99 4.15
N LYS A 9 -2.48 11.00 4.46
CA LYS A 9 -2.37 12.32 3.82
C LYS A 9 -1.02 12.97 4.11
N ASN A 10 -0.47 12.78 5.31
CA ASN A 10 0.85 13.28 5.68
C ASN A 10 1.98 12.51 4.98
N ILE A 11 1.86 11.18 4.88
CA ILE A 11 2.82 10.36 4.13
C ILE A 11 2.80 10.72 2.64
N ILE A 12 1.63 10.86 2.04
CA ILE A 12 1.49 11.28 0.64
C ILE A 12 2.16 12.64 0.42
N LYS A 13 1.95 13.61 1.32
CA LYS A 13 2.64 14.91 1.26
C LYS A 13 4.16 14.79 1.35
N LYS A 14 4.68 13.83 2.13
CA LYS A 14 6.13 13.59 2.28
C LYS A 14 6.77 13.07 0.99
N TYR A 15 6.07 12.23 0.24
CA TYR A 15 6.55 11.63 -1.01
C TYR A 15 6.08 12.35 -2.28
N HIS A 16 5.34 13.44 -2.15
CA HIS A 16 4.99 14.31 -3.28
C HIS A 16 6.26 15.05 -3.75
N TYR A 17 6.82 14.59 -4.88
CA TYR A 17 7.85 15.35 -5.58
C TYR A 17 7.32 16.65 -6.18
N ASN A 18 6.04 16.68 -6.57
CA ASN A 18 5.28 17.84 -7.03
C ASN A 18 3.81 17.70 -6.59
N ILE A 19 3.09 18.80 -6.37
CA ILE A 19 1.68 18.83 -5.95
C ILE A 19 0.74 18.03 -6.89
N LEU A 20 1.11 17.89 -8.16
CA LEU A 20 0.36 17.15 -9.18
C LEU A 20 0.86 15.72 -9.40
N ASP A 21 1.93 15.31 -8.71
CA ASP A 21 2.48 13.97 -8.88
C ASP A 21 1.53 12.95 -8.24
N THR A 22 0.77 12.26 -9.08
CA THR A 22 -0.12 11.16 -8.69
C THR A 22 0.39 9.82 -9.24
N GLY A 23 1.48 9.86 -10.01
CA GLY A 23 1.97 8.74 -10.81
C GLY A 23 3.21 8.07 -10.24
N SER A 24 3.94 8.71 -9.33
CA SER A 24 5.15 8.13 -8.73
C SER A 24 4.86 6.81 -8.02
N THR A 25 5.86 5.93 -8.09
CA THR A 25 5.74 4.53 -7.61
C THR A 25 5.46 4.52 -6.11
N GLU A 26 6.08 5.46 -5.40
CA GLU A 26 5.95 5.74 -3.98
C GLU A 26 4.47 6.00 -3.60
N ILE A 27 3.84 6.98 -4.26
CA ILE A 27 2.45 7.36 -4.02
C ILE A 27 1.51 6.21 -4.35
N GLN A 28 1.75 5.49 -5.45
CA GLN A 28 0.94 4.31 -5.79
C GLN A 28 1.02 3.22 -4.72
N ILE A 29 2.20 2.94 -4.16
CA ILE A 29 2.37 1.97 -3.07
C ILE A 29 1.59 2.41 -1.84
N ILE A 30 1.68 3.67 -1.45
CA ILE A 30 0.96 4.22 -0.29
C ILE A 30 -0.55 4.06 -0.49
N LEU A 31 -1.08 4.50 -1.64
CA LEU A 31 -2.51 4.41 -1.95
C LEU A 31 -3.03 2.97 -1.98
N ILE A 32 -2.26 2.03 -2.54
CA ILE A 32 -2.64 0.61 -2.55
C ILE A 32 -2.63 0.05 -1.13
N THR A 33 -1.66 0.45 -0.30
CA THR A 33 -1.57 0.00 1.10
C THR A 33 -2.79 0.44 1.90
N ILE A 34 -3.26 1.69 1.71
CA ILE A 34 -4.51 2.18 2.32
C ILE A 34 -5.70 1.31 1.93
N LYS A 35 -5.81 1.01 0.63
CA LYS A 35 -6.92 0.18 0.10
C LYS A 35 -6.87 -1.23 0.68
N ILE A 36 -5.69 -1.83 0.75
CA ILE A 36 -5.47 -3.16 1.35
C ILE A 36 -5.89 -3.17 2.81
N ASN A 37 -5.48 -2.19 3.61
CA ASN A 37 -5.82 -2.12 5.03
C ASN A 37 -7.34 -1.95 5.26
N ASN A 38 -8.00 -1.13 4.44
CA ASN A 38 -9.46 -0.98 4.49
C ASN A 38 -10.18 -2.27 4.07
N LEU A 39 -9.71 -2.92 2.98
CA LEU A 39 -10.27 -4.19 2.51
C LEU A 39 -10.06 -5.31 3.51
N PHE A 40 -8.92 -5.35 4.21
CA PHE A 40 -8.62 -6.35 5.22
C PHE A 40 -9.65 -6.30 6.35
N SER A 41 -9.96 -5.11 6.88
CA SER A 41 -11.01 -4.93 7.89
C SER A 41 -12.39 -5.37 7.37
N HIS A 42 -12.72 -5.07 6.12
CA HIS A 42 -13.97 -5.51 5.50
C HIS A 42 -14.05 -7.04 5.36
N ILE A 43 -12.98 -7.68 4.89
CA ILE A 43 -12.90 -9.14 4.71
C ILE A 43 -12.98 -9.87 6.05
N PHE A 44 -12.35 -9.34 7.10
CA PHE A 44 -12.39 -9.92 8.43
C PHE A 44 -13.83 -10.06 8.96
N ASN A 45 -14.66 -9.04 8.72
CA ASN A 45 -16.08 -9.08 9.08
C ASN A 45 -16.90 -9.92 8.09
N ASN A 46 -16.49 -10.01 6.81
CA ASN A 46 -17.21 -10.68 5.74
C ASN A 46 -16.42 -11.86 5.15
N ASN A 47 -16.13 -12.86 5.98
CA ASN A 47 -15.28 -14.01 5.61
C ASN A 47 -15.78 -14.82 4.41
N LYS A 48 -17.08 -14.77 4.08
CA LYS A 48 -17.68 -15.48 2.93
C LYS A 48 -17.53 -14.74 1.60
N ASP A 49 -17.13 -13.46 1.61
CA ASP A 49 -16.97 -12.67 0.38
C ASP A 49 -15.67 -13.04 -0.36
N LYS A 50 -15.80 -13.98 -1.30
CA LYS A 50 -14.71 -14.43 -2.17
C LYS A 50 -14.25 -13.35 -3.15
N ASN A 51 -15.14 -12.43 -3.55
CA ASN A 51 -14.81 -11.37 -4.50
C ASN A 51 -13.91 -10.31 -3.84
N ALA A 52 -14.23 -9.91 -2.60
CA ALA A 52 -13.39 -9.04 -1.81
C ALA A 52 -11.99 -9.63 -1.58
N LYS A 53 -11.91 -10.94 -1.24
CA LYS A 53 -10.62 -11.65 -1.11
C LYS A 53 -9.82 -11.66 -2.41
N LYS A 54 -10.47 -11.93 -3.55
CA LYS A 54 -9.82 -11.88 -4.88
C LYS A 54 -9.28 -10.48 -5.17
N ASN A 55 -10.03 -9.42 -4.86
CA ASN A 55 -9.61 -8.04 -5.05
C ASN A 55 -8.44 -7.67 -4.12
N TYR A 56 -8.46 -8.12 -2.87
CA TYR A 56 -7.35 -7.97 -1.93
C TYR A 56 -6.06 -8.63 -2.48
N LEU A 57 -6.13 -9.88 -2.94
CA LEU A 57 -4.98 -10.59 -3.51
C LEU A 57 -4.42 -9.88 -4.75
N LYS A 58 -5.29 -9.37 -5.63
CA LYS A 58 -4.89 -8.58 -6.80
C LYS A 58 -4.14 -7.31 -6.41
N LEU A 59 -4.65 -6.56 -5.43
CA LEU A 59 -4.00 -5.35 -4.93
C LEU A 59 -2.67 -5.67 -4.26
N ASN A 60 -2.60 -6.72 -3.46
CA ASN A 60 -1.37 -7.14 -2.81
C ASN A 60 -0.29 -7.52 -3.83
N SER A 61 -0.67 -8.28 -4.87
CA SER A 61 0.22 -8.62 -5.99
C SER A 61 0.73 -7.39 -6.73
N LYS A 62 -0.14 -6.39 -6.98
CA LYS A 62 0.25 -5.12 -7.62
C LYS A 62 1.26 -4.35 -6.76
N ARG A 63 0.99 -4.24 -5.45
CA ARG A 63 1.88 -3.59 -4.48
C ARG A 63 3.27 -4.24 -4.46
N LEU A 64 3.34 -5.57 -4.49
CA LEU A 64 4.61 -6.30 -4.51
C LEU A 64 5.41 -6.06 -5.79
N LYS A 65 4.75 -5.96 -6.95
CA LYS A 65 5.43 -5.59 -8.21
C LYS A 65 6.04 -4.19 -8.12
N LEU A 66 5.29 -3.22 -7.59
CA LEU A 66 5.77 -1.85 -7.41
C LEU A 66 6.93 -1.77 -6.41
N LEU A 67 6.83 -2.47 -5.27
CA LEU A 67 7.90 -2.56 -4.28
C LEU A 67 9.17 -3.20 -4.87
N LYS A 68 9.04 -4.26 -5.66
CA LYS A 68 10.18 -4.87 -6.37
C LYS A 68 10.84 -3.91 -7.36
N TYR A 69 10.04 -3.13 -8.09
CA TYR A 69 10.55 -2.10 -8.99
C TYR A 69 11.28 -1.00 -8.22
N LEU A 70 10.66 -0.49 -7.15
CA LEU A 70 11.23 0.55 -6.30
C LEU A 70 12.54 0.08 -5.64
N LYS A 71 12.60 -1.17 -5.16
CA LYS A 71 13.82 -1.77 -4.59
C LYS A 71 14.99 -1.74 -5.58
N LYS A 72 14.74 -2.00 -6.86
CA LYS A 72 15.77 -1.97 -7.91
C LYS A 72 16.22 -0.56 -8.28
N LYS A 73 15.30 0.41 -8.27
CA LYS A 73 15.57 1.80 -8.69
C LYS A 73 16.10 2.69 -7.56
N LYS A 74 15.53 2.58 -6.37
CA LYS A 74 15.77 3.47 -5.22
C LYS A 74 15.65 2.70 -3.92
N ILE A 75 16.74 2.04 -3.52
CA ILE A 75 16.75 1.17 -2.33
C ILE A 75 16.48 1.92 -1.01
N ASN A 76 16.93 3.18 -0.89
CA ASN A 76 16.72 3.99 0.30
C ASN A 76 15.23 4.29 0.50
N ILE A 77 14.57 4.78 -0.55
CA ILE A 77 13.12 5.05 -0.52
C ILE A 77 12.32 3.77 -0.25
N TYR A 78 12.75 2.63 -0.80
CA TYR A 78 12.13 1.34 -0.49
C TYR A 78 12.18 1.01 1.00
N LYS A 79 13.34 1.19 1.65
CA LYS A 79 13.48 0.96 3.10
C LYS A 79 12.61 1.92 3.90
N ASP A 80 12.61 3.21 3.53
CA ASP A 80 11.81 4.23 4.22
C ASP A 80 10.32 3.90 4.14
N ILE A 81 9.81 3.56 2.95
CA ILE A 81 8.40 3.22 2.75
C ILE A 81 7.99 1.96 3.51
N ILE A 82 8.87 0.94 3.58
CA ILE A 82 8.56 -0.27 4.35
C ILE A 82 8.46 0.03 5.84
N ASN A 83 9.40 0.82 6.37
CA ASN A 83 9.42 1.20 7.77
C ASN A 83 8.22 2.09 8.12
N GLU A 84 7.90 3.08 7.29
CA GLU A 84 6.78 4.01 7.57
C GLU A 84 5.40 3.38 7.46
N LEU A 85 5.21 2.46 6.50
CA LEU A 85 3.92 1.82 6.27
C LEU A 85 3.78 0.48 7.02
N GLU A 86 4.78 0.10 7.81
CA GLU A 86 4.86 -1.19 8.52
C GLU A 86 4.48 -2.37 7.62
N ILE A 87 4.98 -2.33 6.38
CA ILE A 87 4.61 -3.30 5.36
C ILE A 87 5.22 -4.64 5.72
N ASN A 88 4.38 -5.58 6.11
CA ASN A 88 4.80 -6.97 6.23
C ASN A 88 4.90 -7.60 4.83
N ILE A 89 6.12 -7.93 4.41
CA ILE A 89 6.45 -8.44 3.07
C ILE A 89 6.10 -9.94 2.96
N ASP A 90 6.00 -10.62 4.10
CA ASP A 90 5.88 -12.07 4.17
C ASP A 90 4.45 -12.60 3.96
N MET A 91 3.44 -11.72 3.87
CA MET A 91 2.03 -12.11 3.75
C MET A 91 1.59 -12.59 2.35
N VAL A 92 2.46 -13.27 1.61
CA VAL A 92 2.07 -14.05 0.41
C VAL A 92 2.62 -15.46 0.48
N LYS A 93 2.25 -16.16 1.55
CA LYS A 93 2.15 -17.62 1.55
C LYS A 93 0.74 -17.96 2.03
N TRP A 94 -0.16 -18.17 1.07
CA TRP A 94 -1.39 -18.93 1.24
C TRP A 94 -1.40 -19.96 0.11
#